data_AF-A0A914MVI9-F1
#
_entry.id   AF-A0A914MVI9-F1
#
_cell.length_a   1.000
_cell.length_b   1.000
_cell.length_c   1.000
_cell.angle_alpha   90.00
_cell.angle_beta   90.00
_cell.angle_gamma   90.00
#
_symmetry.space_group_name_H-M   'P 1'
#
loop_
_entity.id
_entity.type
_entity.pdbx_description
1 polymer ?
#
loop_
_entity_poly.entity_id
_entity_poly.type
_entity_poly.pdbx_seq_one_letter_code
_entity_poly.pdbx_strand_id
1 'polypeptide(L)'
;MHLSGWEDHLRMCIYETFHPEHPFTRLIVPLDGQCADDVFSPIPYQKGAALLLLLEQRLGDPHRFEQFLRSYINKFAYKSIVTDEWMDYLYEFYDDKRSILDSINWNNWLHRPGMPPQKPTFDETLLKICKSLANKWLYGSDKEINELGAIEFEEMMTAQKEKFFSLLDVDISSGSAHSFNHERIEIMEMKYSLNTTGNCDVKCQWILVALQAKWEPIIPIALKFVSDIGRVKYVRPCYQRMFEWKVSRESALETFEKNKPRMHNFTIQFVQSLLNNKNKKGANNEMKTSKENNINEHIENGIEVSEDIYLNISKEEDKKDDFISKNRKLVSPNGIKKATNGCQKTK
;
A
#
# COMPACT_ATOMS: atom_id res chain seq x y z
N MET A 1 -8.36 -8.43 -11.24
CA MET A 1 -7.52 -7.52 -10.43
C MET A 1 -6.06 -7.74 -10.78
N HIS A 2 -5.23 -6.70 -10.78
CA HIS A 2 -3.78 -6.81 -11.02
C HIS A 2 -2.99 -6.65 -9.73
N LEU A 3 -1.78 -7.24 -9.69
CA LEU A 3 -0.97 -7.30 -8.47
C LEU A 3 -0.65 -5.92 -7.87
N SER A 4 -0.51 -4.88 -8.71
CA SER A 4 -0.30 -3.50 -8.25
C SER A 4 -1.40 -2.97 -7.33
N GLY A 5 -2.66 -3.44 -7.47
CA GLY A 5 -3.72 -3.08 -6.53
C GLY A 5 -3.49 -3.63 -5.11
N TRP A 6 -2.87 -4.80 -5.01
CA TRP A 6 -2.51 -5.46 -3.75
C TRP A 6 -1.22 -4.88 -3.15
N GLU A 7 -0.19 -4.70 -3.97
CA GLU A 7 1.16 -4.33 -3.51
C GLU A 7 1.34 -2.81 -3.42
N ASP A 8 0.91 -2.04 -4.42
CA ASP A 8 1.24 -0.62 -4.55
C ASP A 8 0.14 0.29 -3.97
N HIS A 9 -1.10 -0.21 -3.82
CA HIS A 9 -2.22 0.52 -3.23
C HIS A 9 -2.60 -0.01 -1.84
N LEU A 10 -2.96 -1.30 -1.72
CA LEU A 10 -3.49 -1.87 -0.46
C LEU A 10 -2.42 -1.92 0.64
N ARG A 11 -1.27 -2.55 0.36
CA ARG A 11 -0.15 -2.65 1.33
C ARG A 11 0.38 -1.25 1.69
N MET A 12 0.71 -0.41 0.72
CA MET A 12 1.26 0.94 0.99
C MET A 12 0.31 1.78 1.86
N CYS A 13 -1.01 1.77 1.58
CA CYS A 13 -1.98 2.48 2.40
C CYS A 13 -2.03 1.96 3.85
N ILE A 14 -1.99 0.64 4.04
CA ILE A 14 -2.06 0.00 5.37
C ILE A 14 -0.81 0.25 6.22
N TYR A 15 0.39 0.26 5.62
CA TYR A 15 1.66 0.35 6.36
C TYR A 15 2.26 1.77 6.40
N GLU A 16 1.95 2.66 5.45
CA GLU A 16 2.57 4.00 5.35
C GLU A 16 1.61 5.17 5.58
N THR A 17 0.31 4.99 5.28
CA THR A 17 -0.72 6.02 5.53
C THR A 17 -1.44 5.80 6.86
N PHE A 18 -1.74 4.53 7.18
CA PHE A 18 -2.33 4.10 8.44
C PHE A 18 -1.32 3.24 9.24
N HIS A 19 -1.85 2.38 10.12
CA HIS A 19 -1.12 1.32 10.80
C HIS A 19 -1.88 0.00 10.59
N PRO A 20 -1.23 -1.18 10.58
CA PRO A 20 -1.92 -2.46 10.37
C PRO A 20 -3.11 -2.74 11.30
N GLU A 21 -3.11 -2.20 12.52
CA GLU A 21 -4.22 -2.34 13.48
C GLU A 21 -5.29 -1.22 13.39
N HIS A 22 -5.12 -0.24 12.49
CA HIS A 22 -6.01 0.93 12.42
C HIS A 22 -7.41 0.56 11.94
N PRO A 23 -8.52 1.01 12.59
CA PRO A 23 -9.87 0.53 12.29
C PRO A 23 -10.34 0.82 10.86
N PHE A 24 -9.84 1.86 10.19
CA PHE A 24 -10.16 2.15 8.79
C PHE A 24 -9.50 1.20 7.77
N THR A 25 -8.69 0.23 8.23
CA THR A 25 -8.11 -0.83 7.38
C THR A 25 -8.97 -2.11 7.33
N ARG A 26 -10.11 -2.12 8.01
CA ARG A 26 -11.17 -3.14 7.89
C ARG A 26 -11.86 -3.02 6.52
N LEU A 27 -12.58 -4.06 6.09
CA LEU A 27 -13.38 -3.98 4.85
C LEU A 27 -14.74 -3.35 5.13
N ILE A 28 -15.39 -3.80 6.21
CA ILE A 28 -16.52 -3.07 6.82
C ILE A 28 -15.91 -2.08 7.82
N VAL A 29 -15.88 -0.81 7.42
CA VAL A 29 -15.24 0.26 8.21
C VAL A 29 -16.24 0.84 9.23
N PRO A 30 -15.88 0.95 10.53
CA PRO A 30 -16.72 1.66 11.49
C PRO A 30 -16.67 3.17 11.22
N LEU A 31 -17.84 3.76 10.96
CA LEU A 31 -18.01 5.18 10.61
C LEU A 31 -18.60 6.03 11.75
N ASP A 32 -18.84 5.43 12.92
CA ASP A 32 -19.53 6.07 14.04
C ASP A 32 -18.80 7.36 14.50
N GLY A 33 -19.45 8.50 14.29
CA GLY A 33 -18.91 9.83 14.60
C GLY A 33 -17.77 10.31 13.69
N GLN A 34 -17.50 9.66 12.55
CA GLN A 34 -16.44 10.01 11.61
C GLN A 34 -16.97 10.74 10.37
N CYS A 35 -16.17 11.64 9.80
CA CYS A 35 -16.45 12.20 8.47
C CYS A 35 -16.09 11.17 7.38
N ALA A 36 -16.95 10.99 6.37
CA ALA A 36 -16.69 10.05 5.29
C ALA A 36 -15.42 10.39 4.48
N ASP A 37 -15.11 11.69 4.34
CA ASP A 37 -13.91 12.16 3.62
C ASP A 37 -12.60 11.83 4.37
N ASP A 38 -12.61 11.83 5.71
CA ASP A 38 -11.45 11.47 6.54
C ASP A 38 -11.17 9.94 6.53
N VAL A 39 -12.18 9.14 6.19
CA VAL A 39 -12.12 7.68 6.11
C VAL A 39 -11.77 7.18 4.70
N PHE A 40 -11.93 8.04 3.68
CA PHE A 40 -11.73 7.67 2.28
C PHE A 40 -10.31 7.12 2.01
N SER A 41 -10.24 5.90 1.46
CA SER A 41 -8.97 5.24 1.15
C SER A 41 -9.12 4.22 0.02
N PRO A 42 -8.01 3.72 -0.57
CA PRO A 42 -8.04 2.59 -1.50
C PRO A 42 -8.53 1.27 -0.88
N ILE A 43 -8.66 1.17 0.46
CA ILE A 43 -8.80 -0.11 1.15
C ILE A 43 -10.10 -0.83 0.79
N PRO A 44 -11.31 -0.22 0.82
CA PRO A 44 -12.54 -0.91 0.41
C PRO A 44 -12.47 -1.45 -1.02
N TYR A 45 -11.89 -0.68 -1.95
CA TYR A 45 -11.72 -1.08 -3.35
C TYR A 45 -10.81 -2.30 -3.48
N GLN A 46 -9.60 -2.25 -2.90
CA GLN A 46 -8.60 -3.31 -3.10
C GLN A 46 -8.85 -4.53 -2.21
N LYS A 47 -9.31 -4.35 -0.96
CA LYS A 47 -9.66 -5.45 -0.05
C LYS A 47 -10.96 -6.13 -0.47
N GLY A 48 -11.95 -5.38 -0.95
CA GLY A 48 -13.20 -5.92 -1.50
C GLY A 48 -13.00 -6.69 -2.82
N ALA A 49 -12.31 -6.12 -3.80
CA ALA A 49 -12.05 -6.84 -5.05
C ALA A 49 -11.08 -8.02 -4.90
N ALA A 50 -10.24 -8.04 -3.86
CA ALA A 50 -9.44 -9.22 -3.51
C ALA A 50 -10.28 -10.34 -2.86
N LEU A 51 -11.29 -9.99 -2.07
CA LEU A 51 -12.27 -10.96 -1.54
C LEU A 51 -13.07 -11.60 -2.68
N LEU A 52 -13.55 -10.80 -3.64
CA LEU A 52 -14.27 -11.31 -4.82
C LEU A 52 -13.38 -12.23 -5.68
N LEU A 53 -12.12 -11.87 -5.92
CA LEU A 53 -11.17 -12.74 -6.63
C LEU A 53 -10.86 -14.04 -5.86
N LEU A 54 -10.76 -13.98 -4.52
CA LEU A 54 -10.61 -15.19 -3.71
C LEU A 54 -11.84 -16.09 -3.87
N LEU A 55 -13.06 -15.53 -3.87
CA LEU A 55 -14.30 -16.29 -4.02
C LEU A 55 -14.37 -16.98 -5.38
N GLU A 56 -14.10 -16.26 -6.47
CA GLU A 56 -13.99 -16.81 -7.83
C GLU A 56 -13.04 -18.03 -7.87
N GLN A 57 -11.84 -17.87 -7.29
CA GLN A 57 -10.80 -18.92 -7.26
C GLN A 57 -11.16 -20.10 -6.35
N ARG A 58 -11.80 -19.86 -5.20
CA ARG A 58 -12.22 -20.90 -4.25
C ARG A 58 -13.41 -21.70 -4.76
N LEU A 59 -14.37 -21.04 -5.43
CA LEU A 59 -15.54 -21.68 -6.03
C LEU A 59 -15.19 -22.40 -7.34
N GLY A 60 -14.05 -22.08 -7.95
CA GLY A 60 -13.44 -22.81 -9.07
C GLY A 60 -14.21 -22.72 -10.38
N ASP A 61 -15.07 -21.71 -10.53
CA ASP A 61 -16.05 -21.61 -11.61
C ASP A 61 -16.29 -20.14 -11.99
N PRO A 62 -15.40 -19.54 -12.81
CA PRO A 62 -15.49 -18.12 -13.18
C PRO A 62 -16.76 -17.78 -13.94
N HIS A 63 -17.30 -18.70 -14.75
CA HIS A 63 -18.53 -18.44 -15.50
C HIS A 63 -19.76 -18.42 -14.59
N ARG A 64 -19.89 -19.36 -13.63
CA ARG A 64 -20.95 -19.26 -12.61
C ARG A 64 -20.74 -18.07 -11.68
N PHE A 65 -19.50 -17.62 -11.46
CA PHE A 65 -19.23 -16.37 -10.73
C PHE A 65 -19.70 -15.13 -11.50
N GLU A 66 -19.54 -15.10 -12.82
CA GLU A 66 -20.15 -14.06 -13.67
C GLU A 66 -21.69 -14.11 -13.59
N GLN A 67 -22.29 -15.30 -13.61
CA GLN A 67 -23.74 -15.49 -13.42
C GLN A 67 -24.20 -15.01 -12.03
N PHE A 68 -23.44 -15.29 -10.97
CA PHE A 68 -23.70 -14.76 -9.62
C PHE A 68 -23.72 -13.23 -9.62
N LEU A 69 -22.70 -12.58 -10.18
CA LEU A 69 -22.60 -11.11 -10.23
C LEU A 69 -23.78 -10.49 -11.01
N ARG A 70 -24.16 -11.07 -12.16
CA ARG A 70 -25.34 -10.63 -12.93
C ARG A 70 -26.65 -10.81 -12.14
N SER A 71 -26.80 -11.96 -11.48
CA SER A 71 -28.00 -12.27 -10.69
C SER A 71 -28.11 -11.41 -9.43
N TYR A 72 -26.98 -11.09 -8.79
CA TYR A 72 -26.86 -10.16 -7.67
C TYR A 72 -27.31 -8.75 -8.06
N ILE A 73 -26.79 -8.21 -9.16
CA ILE A 73 -27.20 -6.89 -9.69
C ILE A 73 -28.71 -6.87 -9.96
N ASN A 74 -29.28 -7.93 -10.53
CA ASN A 74 -30.71 -8.02 -10.79
C ASN A 74 -31.57 -8.12 -9.52
N LYS A 75 -31.17 -8.95 -8.53
CA LYS A 75 -31.93 -9.15 -7.28
C LYS A 75 -31.99 -7.90 -6.40
N PHE A 76 -30.93 -7.09 -6.43
CA PHE A 76 -30.80 -5.88 -5.62
C PHE A 76 -30.91 -4.57 -6.43
N ALA A 77 -31.33 -4.65 -7.69
CA ALA A 77 -31.65 -3.47 -8.50
C ALA A 77 -32.67 -2.57 -7.78
N TYR A 78 -32.41 -1.25 -7.82
CA TYR A 78 -33.22 -0.20 -7.18
C TYR A 78 -33.36 -0.32 -5.65
N LYS A 79 -32.44 -1.03 -4.97
CA LYS A 79 -32.36 -1.14 -3.51
C LYS A 79 -31.02 -0.61 -3.00
N SER A 80 -30.96 -0.35 -1.69
CA SER A 80 -29.71 -0.24 -0.92
C SER A 80 -29.66 -1.43 0.02
N ILE A 81 -28.47 -2.01 0.23
CA ILE A 81 -28.29 -3.22 1.04
C ILE A 81 -27.09 -3.13 1.99
N VAL A 82 -27.08 -3.97 3.02
CA VAL A 82 -25.92 -4.22 3.89
C VAL A 82 -25.13 -5.45 3.45
N THR A 83 -23.92 -5.64 4.00
CA THR A 83 -23.07 -6.79 3.65
C THR A 83 -23.70 -8.14 4.01
N ASP A 84 -24.55 -8.19 5.04
CA ASP A 84 -25.23 -9.43 5.46
C ASP A 84 -26.24 -9.91 4.40
N GLU A 85 -26.95 -9.01 3.72
CA GLU A 85 -27.85 -9.37 2.61
C GLU A 85 -27.08 -9.87 1.37
N TRP A 86 -25.86 -9.37 1.15
CA TRP A 86 -24.95 -9.90 0.12
C TRP A 86 -24.41 -11.28 0.51
N MET A 87 -24.06 -11.48 1.78
CA MET A 87 -23.63 -12.77 2.34
C MET A 87 -24.72 -13.84 2.22
N ASP A 88 -25.93 -13.55 2.68
CA ASP A 88 -27.09 -14.44 2.58
C ASP A 88 -27.33 -14.85 1.13
N TYR A 89 -27.24 -13.90 0.18
CA TYR A 89 -27.44 -14.21 -1.23
C TYR A 89 -26.29 -15.00 -1.87
N LEU A 90 -25.04 -14.79 -1.44
CA LEU A 90 -23.92 -15.63 -1.85
C LEU A 90 -24.14 -17.08 -1.41
N TYR A 91 -24.64 -17.29 -0.19
CA TYR A 91 -25.00 -18.61 0.37
C TYR A 91 -26.27 -19.22 -0.24
N GLU A 92 -27.19 -18.41 -0.75
CA GLU A 92 -28.37 -18.84 -1.53
C GLU A 92 -27.97 -19.33 -2.93
N PHE A 93 -27.12 -18.58 -3.63
CA PHE A 93 -26.71 -18.88 -5.01
C PHE A 93 -25.69 -20.03 -5.13
N TYR A 94 -24.95 -20.31 -4.05
CA TYR A 94 -23.95 -21.38 -3.93
C TYR A 94 -24.30 -22.37 -2.81
N ASP A 95 -25.57 -22.78 -2.74
CA ASP A 95 -26.05 -23.78 -1.78
C ASP A 95 -25.29 -25.12 -1.89
N ASP A 96 -24.99 -25.55 -3.12
CA ASP A 96 -24.15 -26.71 -3.47
C ASP A 96 -22.68 -26.58 -3.03
N LYS A 97 -22.18 -25.35 -2.84
CA LYS A 97 -20.78 -25.04 -2.49
C LYS A 97 -20.64 -24.42 -1.10
N ARG A 98 -21.65 -24.55 -0.21
CA ARG A 98 -21.62 -24.04 1.18
C ARG A 98 -20.35 -24.40 1.95
N SER A 99 -19.89 -25.65 1.86
CA SER A 99 -18.65 -26.10 2.52
C SER A 99 -17.38 -25.37 2.08
N ILE A 100 -17.37 -24.79 0.88
CA ILE A 100 -16.29 -23.92 0.39
C ILE A 100 -16.43 -22.54 1.02
N LEU A 101 -17.64 -21.97 1.08
CA LEU A 101 -17.90 -20.68 1.72
C LEU A 101 -17.61 -20.73 3.23
N ASP A 102 -17.99 -21.81 3.90
CA ASP A 102 -17.76 -22.04 5.34
C ASP A 102 -16.27 -22.24 5.69
N SER A 103 -15.43 -22.57 4.69
CA SER A 103 -13.97 -22.61 4.86
C SER A 103 -13.31 -21.23 4.86
N ILE A 104 -14.05 -20.18 4.49
CA ILE A 104 -13.56 -18.79 4.45
C ILE A 104 -13.73 -18.17 5.84
N ASN A 105 -12.65 -17.63 6.40
CA ASN A 105 -12.73 -16.87 7.64
C ASN A 105 -13.29 -15.46 7.37
N TRP A 106 -14.61 -15.37 7.27
CA TRP A 106 -15.37 -14.15 6.99
C TRP A 106 -15.07 -13.02 7.98
N ASN A 107 -14.95 -13.32 9.27
CA ASN A 107 -14.60 -12.32 10.29
C ASN A 107 -13.23 -11.67 10.01
N ASN A 108 -12.23 -12.46 9.58
CA ASN A 108 -10.92 -11.94 9.21
C ASN A 108 -10.93 -11.13 7.89
N TRP A 109 -11.86 -11.39 6.98
CA TRP A 109 -12.00 -10.62 5.74
C TRP A 109 -12.77 -9.32 5.93
N LEU A 110 -13.90 -9.37 6.65
CA LEU A 110 -14.83 -8.27 6.83
C LEU A 110 -14.38 -7.29 7.93
N HIS A 111 -14.04 -7.81 9.13
CA HIS A 111 -13.92 -6.99 10.35
C HIS A 111 -12.51 -6.88 10.92
N ARG A 112 -11.53 -7.72 10.52
CA ARG A 112 -10.14 -7.51 10.96
C ARG A 112 -9.45 -6.37 10.20
N PRO A 113 -8.66 -5.53 10.90
CA PRO A 113 -7.80 -4.55 10.28
C PRO A 113 -6.64 -5.25 9.53
N GLY A 114 -5.80 -4.47 8.84
CA GLY A 114 -4.58 -4.95 8.18
C GLY A 114 -4.82 -5.69 6.87
N MET A 115 -3.76 -6.33 6.39
CA MET A 115 -3.79 -7.12 5.15
C MET A 115 -4.75 -8.30 5.28
N PRO A 116 -5.43 -8.73 4.19
CA PRO A 116 -6.31 -9.89 4.23
C PRO A 116 -5.55 -11.19 4.57
N PRO A 117 -6.20 -12.17 5.21
CA PRO A 117 -5.54 -13.39 5.70
C PRO A 117 -5.04 -14.33 4.59
N GLN A 118 -5.45 -14.11 3.34
CA GLN A 118 -5.00 -14.87 2.18
C GLN A 118 -4.81 -13.92 0.99
N LYS A 119 -3.63 -13.95 0.36
CA LYS A 119 -3.37 -13.33 -0.96
C LYS A 119 -4.05 -14.20 -2.03
N PRO A 120 -4.95 -13.67 -2.87
CA PRO A 120 -5.43 -14.39 -4.06
C PRO A 120 -4.28 -14.69 -5.02
N THR A 121 -4.43 -15.69 -5.88
CA THR A 121 -3.47 -15.91 -6.96
C THR A 121 -3.62 -14.81 -8.02
N PHE A 122 -2.51 -14.29 -8.56
CA PHE A 122 -2.51 -13.32 -9.63
C PHE A 122 -1.67 -13.84 -10.79
N ASP A 123 -2.06 -13.53 -12.03
CA ASP A 123 -1.13 -13.67 -13.15
C ASP A 123 -0.04 -12.58 -13.05
N GLU A 124 1.22 -13.01 -13.10
CA GLU A 124 2.39 -12.14 -13.11
C GLU A 124 3.02 -11.99 -14.52
N THR A 125 2.42 -12.53 -15.58
CA THR A 125 3.01 -12.51 -16.94
C THR A 125 3.35 -11.11 -17.42
N LEU A 126 2.41 -10.16 -17.31
CA LEU A 126 2.65 -8.74 -17.65
C LEU A 126 3.61 -8.03 -16.68
N LEU A 127 3.70 -8.50 -15.44
CA LEU A 127 4.58 -7.97 -14.41
C LEU A 127 6.04 -8.40 -14.59
N LYS A 128 6.29 -9.61 -15.11
CA LYS A 128 7.64 -10.11 -15.44
C LYS A 128 8.34 -9.20 -16.44
N ILE A 129 7.60 -8.66 -17.42
CA ILE A 129 8.10 -7.66 -18.38
C ILE A 129 8.52 -6.38 -17.64
N CYS A 130 7.65 -5.85 -16.77
CA CYS A 130 7.93 -4.65 -15.97
C CYS A 130 9.16 -4.82 -15.06
N LYS A 131 9.26 -5.97 -14.37
CA LYS A 131 10.40 -6.35 -13.52
C LYS A 131 11.68 -6.51 -14.34
N SER A 132 11.61 -7.10 -15.53
CA SER A 132 12.77 -7.25 -16.43
C SER A 132 13.32 -5.90 -16.86
N LEU A 133 12.47 -5.01 -17.39
CA LEU A 133 12.92 -3.69 -17.83
C LEU A 133 13.42 -2.81 -16.67
N ALA A 134 12.75 -2.84 -15.51
CA ALA A 134 13.20 -2.12 -14.31
C ALA A 134 14.60 -2.60 -13.87
N ASN A 135 14.82 -3.92 -13.81
CA ASN A 135 16.12 -4.49 -13.44
C ASN A 135 17.24 -4.10 -14.42
N LYS A 136 16.96 -4.05 -15.74
CA LYS A 136 17.93 -3.57 -16.73
C LYS A 136 18.37 -2.13 -16.42
N TRP A 137 17.42 -1.23 -16.16
CA TRP A 137 17.70 0.18 -15.84
C TRP A 137 18.45 0.39 -14.51
N LEU A 138 18.05 -0.33 -13.47
CA LEU A 138 18.64 -0.23 -12.13
C LEU A 138 20.03 -0.87 -12.02
N TYR A 139 20.23 -2.03 -12.65
CA TYR A 139 21.35 -2.93 -12.36
C TYR A 139 22.18 -3.35 -13.59
N GLY A 140 21.72 -3.08 -14.81
CA GLY A 140 22.51 -3.32 -16.03
C GLY A 140 23.73 -2.41 -16.13
N SER A 141 24.70 -2.79 -16.97
CA SER A 141 25.87 -1.98 -17.30
C SER A 141 25.52 -0.84 -18.26
N ASP A 142 26.32 0.23 -18.29
CA ASP A 142 26.03 1.40 -19.13
C ASP A 142 26.08 1.09 -20.63
N LYS A 143 26.78 0.02 -21.02
CA LYS A 143 26.70 -0.53 -22.38
C LYS A 143 25.29 -1.07 -22.67
N GLU A 144 24.76 -1.93 -21.80
CA GLU A 144 23.42 -2.50 -21.96
C GLU A 144 22.36 -1.40 -21.96
N ILE A 145 22.47 -0.39 -21.08
CA ILE A 145 21.60 0.79 -21.08
C ILE A 145 21.63 1.50 -22.45
N ASN A 146 22.81 1.73 -23.01
CA ASN A 146 22.95 2.37 -24.32
C ASN A 146 22.37 1.52 -25.46
N GLU A 147 22.46 0.18 -25.37
CA GLU A 147 21.89 -0.76 -26.34
C GLU A 147 20.36 -0.98 -26.19
N LEU A 148 19.73 -0.55 -25.08
CA LEU A 148 18.25 -0.63 -24.92
C LEU A 148 17.50 0.19 -25.98
N GLY A 149 16.55 -0.44 -26.67
CA GLY A 149 15.62 0.21 -27.59
C GLY A 149 14.42 0.89 -26.89
N ALA A 150 13.75 1.80 -27.60
CA ALA A 150 12.50 2.41 -27.15
C ALA A 150 11.33 1.41 -27.08
N ILE A 151 11.28 0.47 -28.04
CA ILE A 151 10.16 -0.44 -28.32
C ILE A 151 9.66 -1.19 -27.08
N GLU A 152 10.57 -1.79 -26.28
CA GLU A 152 10.19 -2.56 -25.09
C GLU A 152 9.44 -1.71 -24.04
N PHE A 153 9.70 -0.40 -23.99
CA PHE A 153 8.91 0.53 -23.18
C PHE A 153 7.68 1.03 -23.93
N GLU A 154 7.79 1.39 -25.21
CA GLU A 154 6.70 1.96 -26.02
C GLU A 154 5.48 1.03 -26.08
N GLU A 155 5.69 -0.28 -26.30
CA GLU A 155 4.63 -1.30 -26.37
C GLU A 155 3.91 -1.56 -25.03
N MET A 156 4.50 -1.19 -23.88
CA MET A 156 3.89 -1.40 -22.56
C MET A 156 2.60 -0.59 -22.38
N MET A 157 1.55 -1.23 -21.87
CA MET A 157 0.32 -0.52 -21.48
C MET A 157 0.57 0.50 -20.36
N THR A 158 -0.28 1.52 -20.24
CA THR A 158 -0.14 2.58 -19.21
C THR A 158 0.05 2.02 -17.80
N ALA A 159 -0.70 0.97 -17.41
CA ALA A 159 -0.55 0.34 -16.10
C ALA A 159 0.79 -0.43 -15.92
N GLN A 160 1.36 -0.97 -17.00
CA GLN A 160 2.70 -1.56 -16.99
C GLN A 160 3.78 -0.47 -16.85
N LYS A 161 3.61 0.67 -17.55
CA LYS A 161 4.47 1.85 -17.40
C LYS A 161 4.41 2.42 -15.97
N GLU A 162 3.22 2.58 -15.37
CA GLU A 162 3.07 2.97 -13.97
C GLU A 162 3.80 1.98 -13.03
N LYS A 163 3.68 0.67 -13.25
CA LYS A 163 4.39 -0.34 -12.42
C LYS A 163 5.91 -0.33 -12.63
N PHE A 164 6.40 -0.10 -13.85
CA PHE A 164 7.82 0.07 -14.13
C PHE A 164 8.43 1.21 -13.32
N PHE A 165 7.84 2.42 -13.38
CA PHE A 165 8.32 3.56 -12.57
C PHE A 165 8.18 3.31 -11.07
N SER A 166 7.11 2.64 -10.62
CA SER A 166 6.95 2.24 -9.21
C SER A 166 8.05 1.29 -8.71
N LEU A 167 8.59 0.42 -9.56
CA LEU A 167 9.74 -0.42 -9.20
C LEU A 167 11.02 0.42 -9.07
N LEU A 168 11.29 1.32 -10.03
CA LEU A 168 12.43 2.24 -9.94
C LEU A 168 12.37 3.09 -8.66
N ASP A 169 11.20 3.67 -8.36
CA ASP A 169 11.00 4.55 -7.21
C ASP A 169 11.29 3.86 -5.87
N VAL A 170 10.92 2.59 -5.72
CA VAL A 170 11.20 1.78 -4.51
C VAL A 170 12.70 1.51 -4.37
N ASP A 171 13.37 1.06 -5.42
CA ASP A 171 14.82 0.77 -5.37
C ASP A 171 15.64 2.05 -5.12
N ILE A 172 15.33 3.16 -5.80
CA ILE A 172 15.96 4.48 -5.57
C ILE A 172 15.72 4.95 -4.12
N SER A 173 14.50 4.80 -3.60
CA SER A 173 14.17 5.20 -2.23
C SER A 173 14.85 4.35 -1.16
N SER A 174 15.12 3.08 -1.44
CA SER A 174 15.85 2.18 -0.53
C SER A 174 17.37 2.42 -0.53
N GLY A 175 17.89 3.12 -1.55
CA GLY A 175 19.32 3.27 -1.80
C GLY A 175 19.98 2.05 -2.44
N SER A 176 19.23 1.00 -2.83
CA SER A 176 19.76 -0.15 -3.56
C SER A 176 20.34 0.25 -4.94
N ALA A 177 19.68 1.22 -5.59
CA ALA A 177 19.92 1.67 -6.96
C ALA A 177 21.20 2.53 -7.15
N HIS A 178 22.34 2.07 -6.62
CA HIS A 178 23.63 2.79 -6.67
C HIS A 178 24.06 3.22 -8.08
N SER A 179 23.69 2.44 -9.10
CA SER A 179 24.00 2.74 -10.51
C SER A 179 23.01 3.71 -11.17
N PHE A 180 21.87 4.02 -10.55
CA PHE A 180 20.83 4.89 -11.12
C PHE A 180 21.16 6.37 -10.87
N ASN A 181 22.17 6.86 -11.59
CA ASN A 181 22.66 8.24 -11.54
C ASN A 181 21.87 9.19 -12.47
N HIS A 182 22.24 10.48 -12.49
CA HIS A 182 21.60 11.49 -13.34
C HIS A 182 21.81 11.24 -14.85
N GLU A 183 22.96 10.68 -15.24
CA GLU A 183 23.26 10.30 -16.62
C GLU A 183 22.27 9.23 -17.14
N ARG A 184 21.93 8.22 -16.34
CA ARG A 184 20.91 7.22 -16.71
C ARG A 184 19.51 7.82 -16.82
N ILE A 185 19.19 8.85 -16.04
CA ILE A 185 17.91 9.57 -16.13
C ILE A 185 17.86 10.37 -17.43
N GLU A 186 18.97 11.00 -17.83
CA GLU A 186 19.10 11.68 -19.13
C GLU A 186 19.00 10.71 -20.31
N ILE A 187 19.67 9.55 -20.24
CA ILE A 187 19.55 8.51 -21.26
C ILE A 187 18.11 7.93 -21.32
N MET A 188 17.41 7.81 -20.18
CA MET A 188 16.01 7.38 -20.14
C MET A 188 15.08 8.41 -20.79
N GLU A 189 15.28 9.70 -20.50
CA GLU A 189 14.54 10.78 -21.17
C GLU A 189 14.80 10.80 -22.68
N MET A 190 16.06 10.71 -23.10
CA MET A 190 16.42 10.70 -24.52
C MET A 190 15.83 9.51 -25.28
N LYS A 191 15.71 8.34 -24.64
CA LYS A 191 15.14 7.13 -25.25
C LYS A 191 13.62 7.08 -25.24
N TYR A 192 12.96 7.66 -24.22
CA TYR A 192 11.51 7.48 -24.00
C TYR A 192 10.68 8.79 -24.05
N SER A 193 11.31 9.96 -24.20
CA SER A 193 10.66 11.29 -24.35
C SER A 193 9.61 11.61 -23.27
N LEU A 194 9.94 11.33 -22.00
CA LEU A 194 8.99 11.33 -20.89
C LEU A 194 8.62 12.77 -20.45
N ASN A 195 9.52 13.73 -20.62
CA ASN A 195 9.23 15.15 -20.37
C ASN A 195 8.18 15.71 -21.35
N THR A 196 8.12 15.20 -22.57
CA THR A 196 7.17 15.66 -23.60
C THR A 196 5.88 14.85 -23.64
N THR A 197 5.84 13.65 -23.04
CA THR A 197 4.66 12.75 -23.09
C THR A 197 3.36 13.44 -22.67
N GLY A 198 2.28 13.15 -23.40
CA GLY A 198 0.92 13.64 -23.13
C GLY A 198 0.12 12.76 -22.15
N ASN A 199 0.57 11.54 -21.87
CA ASN A 199 -0.09 10.65 -20.92
C ASN A 199 0.19 11.12 -19.48
N CYS A 200 -0.82 11.67 -18.81
CA CYS A 200 -0.68 12.30 -17.50
C CYS A 200 -0.32 11.32 -16.38
N ASP A 201 -0.74 10.05 -16.46
CA ASP A 201 -0.36 9.04 -15.48
C ASP A 201 1.12 8.66 -15.63
N VAL A 202 1.58 8.38 -16.85
CA VAL A 202 3.01 8.13 -17.17
C VAL A 202 3.88 9.33 -16.77
N LYS A 203 3.45 10.54 -17.13
CA LYS A 203 4.18 11.79 -16.84
C LYS A 203 4.30 12.04 -15.34
N CYS A 204 3.25 11.77 -14.56
CA CYS A 204 3.32 11.86 -13.11
C CYS A 204 4.39 10.92 -12.56
N GLN A 205 4.35 9.64 -12.91
CA GLN A 205 5.30 8.66 -12.34
C GLN A 205 6.75 8.97 -12.73
N TRP A 206 6.99 9.41 -13.97
CA TRP A 206 8.30 9.92 -14.39
C TRP A 206 8.79 11.09 -13.53
N ILE A 207 7.95 12.11 -13.34
CA ILE A 207 8.27 13.27 -12.50
C ILE A 207 8.59 12.83 -11.06
N LEU A 208 7.87 11.85 -10.50
CA LEU A 208 8.14 11.35 -9.16
C LEU A 208 9.50 10.64 -9.07
N VAL A 209 9.83 9.75 -10.02
CA VAL A 209 11.13 9.06 -10.07
C VAL A 209 12.30 10.03 -10.24
N ALA A 210 12.19 10.98 -11.16
CA ALA A 210 13.23 11.99 -11.41
C ALA A 210 13.41 12.97 -10.23
N LEU A 211 12.32 13.35 -9.54
CA LEU A 211 12.41 14.11 -8.29
C LEU A 211 13.05 13.28 -7.16
N GLN A 212 12.75 11.98 -7.07
CA GLN A 212 13.30 11.09 -6.04
C GLN A 212 14.83 10.95 -6.18
N ALA A 213 15.30 10.81 -7.43
CA ALA A 213 16.72 10.78 -7.76
C ALA A 213 17.36 12.19 -7.83
N LYS A 214 16.61 13.27 -7.57
CA LYS A 214 17.09 14.66 -7.49
C LYS A 214 17.71 15.20 -8.79
N TRP A 215 17.14 14.85 -9.94
CA TRP A 215 17.60 15.35 -11.25
C TRP A 215 17.03 16.75 -11.53
N GLU A 216 17.86 17.80 -11.43
CA GLU A 216 17.39 19.21 -11.45
C GLU A 216 16.59 19.66 -12.68
N PRO A 217 16.86 19.18 -13.91
CA PRO A 217 16.03 19.50 -15.08
C PRO A 217 14.55 19.14 -14.96
N ILE A 218 14.14 18.23 -14.06
CA ILE A 218 12.72 17.91 -13.84
C ILE A 218 11.95 19.04 -13.16
N ILE A 219 12.60 19.92 -12.41
CA ILE A 219 11.95 20.93 -11.55
C ILE A 219 10.98 21.82 -12.34
N PRO A 220 11.36 22.51 -13.43
CA PRO A 220 10.42 23.33 -14.22
C PRO A 220 9.26 22.51 -14.82
N ILE A 221 9.48 21.23 -15.12
CA ILE A 221 8.49 20.34 -15.71
C ILE A 221 7.47 19.90 -14.64
N ALA A 222 7.93 19.59 -13.42
CA ALA A 222 7.10 19.30 -12.26
C ALA A 222 6.23 20.51 -11.86
N LEU A 223 6.82 21.71 -11.81
CA LEU A 223 6.11 22.95 -11.50
C LEU A 223 5.04 23.29 -12.54
N LYS A 224 5.34 23.11 -13.84
CA LYS A 224 4.33 23.25 -14.90
C LYS A 224 3.22 22.20 -14.75
N PHE A 225 3.57 20.94 -14.54
CA PHE A 225 2.61 19.83 -14.44
C PHE A 225 1.59 20.01 -13.30
N VAL A 226 2.01 20.50 -12.12
CA VAL A 226 1.09 20.83 -11.02
C VAL A 226 0.34 22.17 -11.21
N SER A 227 0.74 22.99 -12.18
CA SER A 227 0.01 24.21 -12.59
C SER A 227 -1.09 23.89 -13.61
N ASP A 228 -0.80 22.99 -14.55
CA ASP A 228 -1.72 22.62 -15.64
C ASP A 228 -2.83 21.66 -15.18
N ILE A 229 -2.62 20.87 -14.12
CA ILE A 229 -3.54 19.79 -13.69
C ILE A 229 -3.88 19.87 -12.21
N GLY A 230 -5.17 20.04 -11.87
CA GLY A 230 -5.66 20.13 -10.49
C GLY A 230 -5.97 18.81 -9.75
N ARG A 231 -5.81 17.64 -10.40
CA ARG A 231 -6.21 16.33 -9.86
C ARG A 231 -5.29 15.89 -8.71
N VAL A 232 -5.86 15.68 -7.51
CA VAL A 232 -5.10 15.35 -6.28
C VAL A 232 -4.20 14.10 -6.42
N LYS A 233 -4.57 13.10 -7.25
CA LYS A 233 -3.71 11.93 -7.58
C LYS A 233 -2.27 12.35 -7.95
N TYR A 234 -2.13 13.42 -8.72
CA TYR A 234 -0.85 13.88 -9.25
C TYR A 234 -0.27 15.04 -8.42
N VAL A 235 -1.12 16.01 -8.06
CA VAL A 235 -0.69 17.24 -7.37
C VAL A 235 -0.06 16.96 -6.02
N ARG A 236 -0.65 16.05 -5.22
CA ARG A 236 -0.17 15.74 -3.86
C ARG A 236 1.24 15.12 -3.84
N PRO A 237 1.55 14.00 -4.55
CA PRO A 237 2.88 13.40 -4.50
C PRO A 237 3.96 14.27 -5.16
N CYS A 238 3.63 15.04 -6.20
CA CYS A 238 4.58 15.98 -6.82
C CYS A 238 4.99 17.10 -5.85
N TYR A 239 4.02 17.79 -5.22
CA TYR A 239 4.34 18.80 -4.19
C TYR A 239 5.06 18.19 -2.99
N GLN A 240 4.71 16.98 -2.56
CA GLN A 240 5.40 16.31 -1.45
C GLN A 240 6.90 16.15 -1.74
N ARG A 241 7.28 15.58 -2.89
CA ARG A 241 8.69 15.41 -3.27
C ARG A 241 9.42 16.74 -3.45
N MET A 242 8.78 17.73 -4.11
CA MET A 242 9.37 19.07 -4.25
C MET A 242 9.56 19.78 -2.91
N PHE A 243 8.69 19.56 -1.91
CA PHE A 243 8.89 20.10 -0.55
C PHE A 243 9.90 19.28 0.27
N GLU A 244 10.21 18.04 -0.11
CA GLU A 244 11.23 17.17 0.51
C GLU A 244 12.65 17.47 0.01
N TRP A 245 12.79 17.90 -1.24
CA TRP A 245 14.07 18.32 -1.79
C TRP A 245 14.31 19.84 -1.62
N LYS A 246 15.40 20.21 -0.94
CA LYS A 246 15.72 21.61 -0.63
C LYS A 246 15.75 22.54 -1.86
N VAL A 247 16.22 22.06 -3.01
CA VAL A 247 16.43 22.88 -4.23
C VAL A 247 15.11 23.28 -4.88
N SER A 248 14.11 22.40 -4.93
CA SER A 248 12.80 22.69 -5.55
C SER A 248 11.76 23.30 -4.60
N ARG A 249 12.02 23.26 -3.28
CA ARG A 249 11.03 23.66 -2.26
C ARG A 249 10.56 25.12 -2.39
N GLU A 250 11.45 26.05 -2.69
CA GLU A 250 11.11 27.48 -2.76
C GLU A 250 10.26 27.80 -3.99
N SER A 251 10.70 27.39 -5.18
CA SER A 251 9.93 27.54 -6.43
C SER A 251 8.58 26.81 -6.38
N ALA A 252 8.49 25.69 -5.64
CA ALA A 252 7.22 24.99 -5.40
C ALA A 252 6.28 25.77 -4.47
N LEU A 253 6.80 26.46 -3.44
CA LEU A 253 6.00 27.34 -2.58
C LEU A 253 5.48 28.57 -3.36
N GLU A 254 6.33 29.23 -4.14
CA GLU A 254 5.93 30.34 -5.01
C GLU A 254 4.84 29.91 -6.00
N THR A 255 5.09 28.79 -6.72
CA THR A 255 4.13 28.23 -7.68
C THR A 255 2.81 27.85 -7.03
N PHE A 256 2.83 27.30 -5.81
CA PHE A 256 1.61 26.99 -5.07
C PHE A 256 0.80 28.24 -4.73
N GLU A 257 1.39 29.25 -4.07
CA GLU A 257 0.68 30.47 -3.68
C GLU A 257 0.19 31.28 -4.89
N LYS A 258 0.94 31.28 -6.00
CA LYS A 258 0.54 31.87 -7.29
C LYS A 258 -0.66 31.18 -7.93
N ASN A 259 -0.74 29.84 -7.86
CA ASN A 259 -1.83 29.06 -8.44
C ASN A 259 -3.06 28.94 -7.53
N LYS A 260 -2.88 29.10 -6.22
CA LYS A 260 -3.89 28.96 -5.16
C LYS A 260 -5.24 29.62 -5.47
N PRO A 261 -5.37 30.83 -6.05
CA PRO A 261 -6.67 31.42 -6.41
C PRO A 261 -7.44 30.67 -7.51
N ARG A 262 -6.78 29.75 -8.24
CA ARG A 262 -7.34 28.93 -9.33
C ARG A 262 -7.46 27.44 -8.96
N MET A 263 -7.00 27.04 -7.77
CA MET A 263 -7.03 25.66 -7.31
C MET A 263 -8.35 25.34 -6.60
N HIS A 264 -8.80 24.09 -6.68
CA HIS A 264 -9.95 23.63 -5.91
C HIS A 264 -9.60 23.58 -4.41
N ASN A 265 -10.52 24.03 -3.53
CA ASN A 265 -10.29 24.17 -2.09
C ASN A 265 -9.72 22.89 -1.42
N PHE A 266 -10.23 21.72 -1.81
CA PHE A 266 -9.75 20.41 -1.34
C PHE A 266 -8.25 20.21 -1.67
N THR A 267 -7.82 20.56 -2.88
CA THR A 267 -6.42 20.48 -3.31
C THR A 267 -5.54 21.47 -2.54
N ILE A 268 -6.04 22.69 -2.26
CA ILE A 268 -5.35 23.69 -1.43
C ILE A 268 -5.11 23.14 -0.01
N GLN A 269 -6.15 22.58 0.62
CA GLN A 269 -6.07 21.97 1.96
C GLN A 269 -5.03 20.84 2.01
N PHE A 270 -5.00 19.95 1.00
CA PHE A 270 -3.99 18.90 0.94
C PHE A 270 -2.56 19.45 0.84
N VAL A 271 -2.28 20.39 -0.07
CA VAL A 271 -0.92 20.94 -0.23
C VAL A 271 -0.48 21.71 1.03
N GLN A 272 -1.39 22.42 1.70
CA GLN A 272 -1.13 23.05 3.01
C GLN A 272 -0.83 22.02 4.11
N SER A 273 -1.53 20.88 4.12
CA SER A 273 -1.29 19.82 5.12
C SER A 273 0.13 19.22 5.02
N LEU A 274 0.71 19.15 3.81
CA LEU A 274 2.08 18.69 3.58
C LEU A 274 3.11 19.63 4.25
N LEU A 275 2.87 20.94 4.21
CA LEU A 275 3.71 21.93 4.87
C LEU A 275 3.59 21.82 6.40
N ASN A 276 2.37 21.76 6.92
CA ASN A 276 2.10 21.69 8.36
C ASN A 276 2.63 20.40 9.01
N ASN A 277 2.59 19.27 8.32
CA ASN A 277 3.12 18.00 8.83
C ASN A 277 4.65 18.00 8.99
N LYS A 278 5.38 18.83 8.23
CA LYS A 278 6.82 19.01 8.45
C LYS A 278 7.13 19.80 9.71
N ASN A 279 6.33 20.81 10.04
CA ASN A 279 6.48 21.55 11.29
C ASN A 279 6.26 20.62 12.50
N LYS A 280 5.34 19.65 12.41
CA LYS A 280 5.17 18.60 13.44
C LYS A 280 6.37 17.64 13.51
N LYS A 281 6.93 17.18 12.38
CA LYS A 281 8.14 16.34 12.41
C LYS A 281 9.39 17.10 12.90
N GLY A 282 9.51 18.39 12.59
CA GLY A 282 10.54 19.29 13.12
C GLY A 282 10.42 19.44 14.63
N ALA A 283 9.26 19.92 15.11
CA ALA A 283 9.01 20.09 16.54
C ALA A 283 9.15 18.79 17.35
N ASN A 284 8.79 17.63 16.79
CA ASN A 284 9.01 16.34 17.45
C ASN A 284 10.50 15.93 17.52
N ASN A 285 11.32 16.32 16.53
CA ASN A 285 12.77 16.12 16.59
C ASN A 285 13.43 17.13 17.53
N GLU A 286 12.96 18.37 17.59
CA GLU A 286 13.41 19.40 18.54
C GLU A 286 13.00 19.05 19.98
N MET A 287 11.83 18.44 20.19
CA MET A 287 11.43 17.83 21.48
C MET A 287 12.19 16.54 21.82
N LYS A 288 12.85 15.89 20.85
CA LYS A 288 13.79 14.80 21.13
C LYS A 288 15.15 15.34 21.52
N THR A 289 15.76 16.21 20.70
CA THR A 289 17.08 16.76 21.01
C THR A 289 17.08 17.63 22.26
N SER A 290 16.00 18.37 22.57
CA SER A 290 15.89 19.06 23.87
C SER A 290 15.72 18.10 25.06
N LYS A 291 15.11 16.92 24.88
CA LYS A 291 15.08 15.88 25.92
C LYS A 291 16.43 15.17 26.07
N GLU A 292 17.09 14.85 24.96
CA GLU A 292 18.44 14.27 24.95
C GLU A 292 19.46 15.23 25.58
N ASN A 293 19.35 16.54 25.31
CA ASN A 293 20.17 17.56 25.97
C ASN A 293 19.84 17.72 27.48
N ASN A 294 18.57 17.69 27.88
CA ASN A 294 18.19 17.68 29.31
C ASN A 294 18.66 16.41 30.06
N ILE A 295 18.81 15.28 29.35
CA ILE A 295 19.41 14.07 29.91
C ILE A 295 20.93 14.26 30.08
N ASN A 296 21.60 14.87 29.10
CA ASN A 296 23.04 15.13 29.16
C ASN A 296 23.44 16.17 30.24
N GLU A 297 22.64 17.24 30.44
CA GLU A 297 22.84 18.21 31.55
C GLU A 297 22.65 17.61 32.96
N HIS A 298 22.21 16.36 33.07
CA HIS A 298 22.08 15.63 34.34
C HIS A 298 23.09 14.48 34.51
N ILE A 299 24.10 14.39 33.62
CA ILE A 299 25.15 13.33 33.68
C ILE A 299 26.53 13.87 34.10
N GLU A 300 26.76 15.20 34.15
CA GLU A 300 28.05 15.79 34.59
C GLU A 300 28.34 15.74 36.11
N ASN A 301 27.49 15.10 36.92
CA ASN A 301 27.79 14.77 38.33
C ASN A 301 27.83 13.25 38.51
N GLY A 302 29.01 12.66 38.30
CA GLY A 302 29.17 11.23 38.06
C GLY A 302 29.24 10.32 39.29
N ILE A 303 28.95 9.04 39.04
CA ILE A 303 29.33 7.82 39.78
C ILE A 303 29.64 6.75 38.72
N GLU A 304 30.55 5.82 39.01
CA GLU A 304 31.16 4.93 38.01
C GLU A 304 30.35 3.68 37.64
N VAL A 305 30.30 3.42 36.32
CA VAL A 305 30.51 2.14 35.60
C VAL A 305 29.76 0.87 36.05
N SER A 306 28.96 0.33 35.11
CA SER A 306 29.01 -1.09 34.74
C SER A 306 28.74 -1.26 33.25
N GLU A 307 29.61 -1.95 32.52
CA GLU A 307 29.43 -2.27 31.10
C GLU A 307 28.41 -3.41 30.91
N ASP A 308 27.32 -3.16 30.18
CA ASP A 308 26.69 -4.10 29.23
C ASP A 308 25.37 -3.52 28.69
N ILE A 309 25.24 -3.46 27.35
CA ILE A 309 24.03 -3.43 26.48
C ILE A 309 24.45 -2.78 25.15
N TYR A 310 25.02 -3.56 24.23
CA TYR A 310 25.08 -3.25 22.78
C TYR A 310 25.54 -4.46 21.95
N LEU A 311 24.82 -5.59 22.03
CA LEU A 311 24.99 -6.76 21.13
C LEU A 311 23.72 -7.64 21.15
N ASN A 312 23.53 -8.44 20.10
CA ASN A 312 22.53 -9.52 19.97
C ASN A 312 21.02 -9.15 19.91
N ILE A 313 20.56 -8.56 18.79
CA ILE A 313 19.31 -9.02 18.13
C ILE A 313 19.60 -9.19 16.63
N SER A 314 20.41 -10.19 16.29
CA SER A 314 20.76 -10.55 14.91
C SER A 314 21.28 -11.99 14.79
N LYS A 315 20.61 -12.94 15.48
CA LYS A 315 20.80 -14.40 15.39
C LYS A 315 19.70 -15.15 16.19
N GLU A 316 18.53 -15.36 15.60
CA GLU A 316 17.61 -16.42 16.09
C GLU A 316 16.72 -17.07 15.01
N GLU A 317 17.06 -16.91 13.73
CA GLU A 317 16.55 -17.78 12.65
C GLU A 317 17.52 -18.94 12.41
N ASP A 318 17.69 -19.81 13.42
CA ASP A 318 18.18 -21.18 13.23
C ASP A 318 17.95 -22.04 14.48
N LYS A 319 17.42 -23.26 14.29
CA LYS A 319 17.05 -24.30 15.29
C LYS A 319 15.71 -24.15 16.02
N LYS A 320 14.67 -24.83 15.50
CA LYS A 320 13.79 -25.68 16.34
C LYS A 320 13.01 -26.81 15.62
N ASP A 321 13.61 -27.41 14.60
CA ASP A 321 13.26 -28.78 14.17
C ASP A 321 13.75 -29.83 15.20
N ASP A 322 13.29 -29.74 16.45
CA ASP A 322 13.46 -30.83 17.44
C ASP A 322 12.43 -30.76 18.59
N PHE A 323 11.14 -30.97 18.26
CA PHE A 323 10.10 -31.20 19.29
C PHE A 323 9.03 -32.23 18.89
N ILE A 324 9.39 -33.22 18.05
CA ILE A 324 8.54 -34.38 17.71
C ILE A 324 9.09 -35.67 18.33
N SER A 325 9.30 -35.66 19.65
CA SER A 325 9.29 -36.88 20.46
C SER A 325 8.92 -36.57 21.93
N LYS A 326 8.54 -37.60 22.70
CA LYS A 326 8.20 -37.54 24.13
C LYS A 326 6.94 -36.71 24.50
N ASN A 327 5.77 -37.24 24.15
CA ASN A 327 4.78 -37.68 25.17
C ASN A 327 3.59 -38.40 24.52
N ARG A 328 3.45 -39.71 24.80
CA ARG A 328 2.29 -40.52 24.34
C ARG A 328 2.11 -41.77 25.23
N LYS A 329 0.87 -42.02 25.67
CA LYS A 329 0.45 -43.06 26.65
C LYS A 329 0.92 -42.73 28.09
N LEU A 330 0.22 -43.08 29.18
CA LEU A 330 -1.05 -43.82 29.42
C LEU A 330 -2.00 -42.89 30.26
N VAL A 331 -3.20 -43.21 30.77
CA VAL A 331 -4.10 -44.40 30.81
C VAL A 331 -5.56 -43.91 30.63
N SER A 332 -6.48 -44.76 30.18
CA SER A 332 -7.95 -44.65 30.33
C SER A 332 -8.51 -46.09 30.29
N PRO A 333 -9.52 -46.52 31.12
CA PRO A 333 -10.93 -46.15 30.87
C PRO A 333 -11.92 -46.19 32.08
N ASN A 334 -13.20 -45.86 31.76
CA ASN A 334 -14.47 -46.23 32.42
C ASN A 334 -14.92 -45.52 33.73
N GLY A 335 -16.20 -45.08 33.75
CA GLY A 335 -16.86 -44.52 34.94
C GLY A 335 -18.21 -43.82 34.67
N ILE A 336 -19.26 -44.54 34.26
CA ILE A 336 -20.60 -43.96 33.98
C ILE A 336 -21.45 -43.81 35.25
N LYS A 337 -22.11 -42.65 35.44
CA LYS A 337 -23.47 -42.57 36.03
C LYS A 337 -24.20 -41.26 35.69
N LYS A 338 -25.54 -41.32 35.71
CA LYS A 338 -26.51 -40.24 35.38
C LYS A 338 -27.02 -39.56 36.65
N ALA A 339 -27.55 -38.32 36.55
CA ALA A 339 -28.89 -37.93 37.05
C ALA A 339 -29.24 -36.42 36.89
N THR A 340 -30.37 -36.13 36.22
CA THR A 340 -31.50 -35.22 36.60
C THR A 340 -31.30 -34.15 37.70
N ASN A 341 -31.85 -32.92 37.68
CA ASN A 341 -32.91 -32.21 36.89
C ASN A 341 -32.49 -30.71 36.76
N GLY A 342 -33.13 -29.79 36.02
CA GLY A 342 -34.41 -29.79 35.30
C GLY A 342 -35.41 -28.77 35.88
N CYS A 343 -35.72 -27.68 35.16
CA CYS A 343 -36.84 -26.76 35.45
C CYS A 343 -37.34 -26.09 34.15
N GLN A 344 -38.61 -25.65 34.12
CA GLN A 344 -39.35 -25.33 32.89
C GLN A 344 -39.67 -23.84 32.71
N LYS A 345 -39.95 -23.44 31.46
CA LYS A 345 -40.56 -22.15 31.14
C LYS A 345 -42.05 -22.13 31.53
N THR A 346 -42.47 -21.08 32.23
CA THR A 346 -43.76 -20.39 32.04
C THR A 346 -43.47 -18.89 32.21
N LYS A 347 -44.24 -17.98 31.61
CA LYS A 347 -45.50 -18.13 30.87
C LYS A 347 -45.46 -17.31 29.57
#